data_AF-A0AAV1L9P6-F1
#
_entry.id   AF-A0AAV1L9P6-F1
#
_cell.length_a   1.000
_cell.length_b   1.000
_cell.length_c   1.000
_cell.angle_alpha   90.00
_cell.angle_beta   90.00
_cell.angle_gamma   90.00
#
_symmetry.space_group_name_H-M   'P 1'
#
loop_
_entity.id
_entity.type
_entity.pdbx_description
1 polymer ?
#
loop_
_entity_poly.entity_id
_entity_poly.type
_entity_poly.pdbx_seq_one_letter_code
_entity_poly.pdbx_strand_id
1 'polypeptide(L)'
;MKPADKLCILMFDEMSLKADITYNERKNLVIGVVNNGRETKPKFADHAQVATKGPELALQIKTIIENLQETGSNVVATVCDRGTNNRNALSFLLNETSVHMLRNGQKDREDTKLIIINDKKIVPLYDHPHLLKAIRNNLLEKN
;
A
#
# COMPACT_ATOMS: atom_id res chain seq x y z
N MET A 1 -17.30 18.13 12.43
CA MET A 1 -17.27 17.42 11.14
C MET A 1 -18.39 16.42 11.09
N LYS A 2 -19.10 16.37 9.96
CA LYS A 2 -20.04 15.29 9.68
C LYS A 2 -19.25 13.99 9.50
N PRO A 3 -19.84 12.81 9.77
CA PRO A 3 -19.16 11.52 9.55
C PRO A 3 -18.61 11.35 8.13
N ALA A 4 -19.30 11.91 7.13
CA ALA A 4 -18.88 11.89 5.73
C ALA A 4 -17.54 12.63 5.50
N ASP A 5 -17.27 13.70 6.26
CA ASP A 5 -16.05 14.49 6.11
C ASP A 5 -14.80 13.72 6.58
N LYS A 6 -14.98 12.63 7.32
CA LYS A 6 -13.90 11.79 7.85
C LYS A 6 -13.53 10.64 6.90
N LEU A 7 -14.29 10.44 5.82
CA LEU A 7 -14.03 9.37 4.86
C LEU A 7 -12.79 9.72 4.03
N CYS A 8 -11.87 8.77 3.91
CA CYS A 8 -10.68 8.95 3.09
C CYS A 8 -10.30 7.68 2.34
N ILE A 9 -9.47 7.86 1.31
CA ILE A 9 -8.90 6.80 0.50
C ILE A 9 -7.39 6.86 0.68
N LEU A 10 -6.76 5.70 0.89
CA LEU A 10 -5.31 5.60 0.96
C LEU A 10 -4.76 5.25 -0.43
N MET A 11 -4.07 6.19 -1.08
CA MET A 11 -3.42 5.98 -2.37
C MET A 11 -1.91 5.80 -2.17
N PHE A 12 -1.31 4.81 -2.83
CA PHE A 12 0.12 4.58 -2.78
C PHE A 12 0.66 4.04 -4.11
N ASP A 13 1.85 4.51 -4.49
CA ASP A 13 2.53 4.11 -5.72
C ASP A 13 4.05 4.27 -5.59
N GLU A 14 4.78 3.64 -6.51
CA GLU A 14 6.24 3.63 -6.55
C GLU A 14 6.72 4.76 -7.46
N MET A 15 7.74 5.51 -7.01
CA MET A 15 8.31 6.60 -7.80
C MET A 15 9.81 6.38 -7.99
N SER A 16 10.27 6.29 -9.23
CA SER A 16 11.69 6.25 -9.54
C SER A 16 12.37 7.56 -9.16
N LEU A 17 13.51 7.45 -8.48
CA LEU A 17 14.36 8.55 -8.05
C LEU A 17 15.68 8.50 -8.83
N LYS A 18 16.25 9.68 -9.08
CA LYS A 18 17.67 9.75 -9.44
C LYS A 18 18.48 9.40 -8.20
N ALA A 19 19.26 8.33 -8.27
CA ALA A 19 20.20 7.98 -7.21
C ALA A 19 21.19 9.14 -6.99
N ASP A 20 21.20 9.68 -5.78
CA ASP A 20 22.07 10.77 -5.35
C ASP A 20 22.28 10.68 -3.84
N ILE A 21 23.44 11.10 -3.34
CA ILE A 21 23.75 11.11 -1.90
C ILE A 21 24.00 12.54 -1.46
N THR A 22 23.27 12.96 -0.44
CA THR A 22 23.46 14.27 0.19
C THR A 22 23.54 14.11 1.70
N TYR A 23 24.38 14.91 2.35
CA TYR A 23 24.47 14.94 3.80
C TYR A 23 23.72 16.15 4.34
N ASN A 24 22.80 15.91 5.28
CA ASN A 24 22.07 16.94 5.98
C ASN A 24 22.72 17.20 7.34
N GLU A 25 23.53 18.27 7.43
CA GLU A 25 24.25 18.66 8.65
C GLU A 25 23.32 18.89 9.84
N ARG A 26 22.17 19.57 9.62
CA ARG A 26 21.22 19.90 10.69
C ARG A 26 20.63 18.65 11.34
N LYS A 27 20.42 17.59 10.56
CA LYS A 27 19.87 16.31 11.03
C LYS A 27 20.97 15.28 11.31
N ASN A 28 22.24 15.61 11.05
CA ASN A 28 23.37 14.69 11.05
C ASN A 28 23.03 13.37 10.33
N LEU A 29 22.46 13.47 9.13
CA LEU A 29 21.88 12.33 8.40
C LEU A 29 22.33 12.29 6.94
N VAL A 30 22.76 11.11 6.49
CA VAL A 30 23.00 10.83 5.07
C VAL A 30 21.66 10.49 4.40
N ILE A 31 21.29 11.27 3.40
CA ILE A 31 20.11 11.10 2.55
C ILE A 31 20.58 10.48 1.22
N GLY A 32 19.75 9.61 0.63
CA GLY A 32 20.10 8.96 -0.64
C GLY A 32 20.43 7.47 -0.54
N VAL A 33 20.32 6.91 0.67
CA VAL A 33 20.47 5.47 0.93
C VAL A 33 19.12 4.84 1.30
N VAL A 34 18.96 3.55 1.01
CA VAL A 34 17.74 2.81 1.31
C VAL A 34 17.48 2.81 2.82
N ASN A 35 16.32 3.32 3.22
CA ASN A 35 15.86 3.34 4.60
C ASN A 35 14.36 3.01 4.63
N ASN A 36 13.98 1.96 5.35
CA ASN A 36 12.59 1.49 5.50
C ASN A 36 11.95 1.93 6.84
N GLY A 37 12.56 2.91 7.52
CA GLY A 37 12.16 3.38 8.85
C GLY A 37 12.64 2.51 10.02
N ARG A 38 13.20 1.33 9.76
CA ARG A 38 13.74 0.40 10.77
C ARG A 38 15.24 0.19 10.64
N GLU A 39 15.70 0.03 9.41
CA GLU A 39 17.09 -0.20 9.05
C GLU A 39 17.51 0.69 7.89
N THR A 40 18.76 1.11 7.91
CA THR A 40 19.41 1.77 6.76
C THR A 40 20.38 0.79 6.13
N LYS A 41 20.24 0.57 4.82
CA LYS A 41 21.13 -0.30 4.05
C LYS A 41 22.11 0.56 3.26
N PRO A 42 23.39 0.16 3.12
CA PRO A 42 24.38 0.87 2.31
C PRO A 42 24.15 0.63 0.82
N LYS A 43 22.94 0.92 0.34
CA LYS A 43 22.52 0.84 -1.06
C LYS A 43 21.87 2.16 -1.43
N PHE A 44 22.15 2.67 -2.62
CA PHE A 44 21.49 3.87 -3.13
C PHE A 44 19.97 3.68 -3.18
N ALA A 45 19.24 4.69 -2.70
CA ALA A 45 17.81 4.79 -2.91
C ALA A 45 17.58 5.34 -4.33
N ASP A 46 17.11 4.47 -5.22
CA ASP A 46 16.73 4.78 -6.59
C ASP A 46 15.21 4.79 -6.78
N HIS A 47 14.45 4.50 -5.72
CA HIS A 47 12.99 4.53 -5.71
C HIS A 47 12.49 5.09 -4.38
N ALA A 48 11.41 5.88 -4.43
CA ALA A 48 10.56 6.21 -3.28
C ALA A 48 9.42 5.20 -3.26
N GLN A 49 9.16 4.65 -2.07
CA GLN A 49 8.37 3.44 -1.79
C GLN A 49 9.20 2.14 -1.69
N VAL A 50 10.30 2.16 -0.93
CA VAL A 50 11.10 0.94 -0.70
C VAL A 50 10.76 0.30 0.65
N ALA A 51 9.74 -0.57 0.61
CA ALA A 51 9.72 -1.82 1.35
C ALA A 51 9.91 -2.93 0.32
N THR A 52 11.16 -3.42 0.18
CA THR A 52 11.60 -4.32 -0.91
C THR A 52 10.83 -5.65 -1.04
N LYS A 53 9.91 -5.96 -0.13
CA LYS A 53 9.15 -7.21 -0.11
C LYS A 53 7.67 -6.93 0.20
N GLY A 54 6.77 -7.59 -0.53
CA GLY A 54 5.32 -7.50 -0.33
C GLY A 54 4.81 -7.58 1.13
N PRO A 55 5.35 -8.45 2.01
CA PRO A 55 4.93 -8.50 3.41
C PRO A 55 5.24 -7.22 4.19
N GLU A 56 6.37 -6.57 3.90
CA GLU A 56 6.79 -5.37 4.61
C GLU A 56 5.93 -4.18 4.22
N LEU A 57 5.58 -4.08 2.92
CA LEU A 57 4.63 -3.09 2.44
C LEU A 57 3.23 -3.30 3.05
N ALA A 58 2.77 -4.55 3.15
CA ALA A 58 1.50 -4.87 3.81
C ALA A 58 1.48 -4.40 5.28
N LEU A 59 2.57 -4.62 6.02
CA LEU A 59 2.70 -4.16 7.40
C LEU A 59 2.66 -2.63 7.50
N GLN A 60 3.36 -1.92 6.62
CA GLN A 60 3.34 -0.45 6.60
C GLN A 60 1.94 0.09 6.29
N ILE A 61 1.26 -0.46 5.30
CA ILE A 61 -0.13 -0.08 4.95
C ILE A 61 -1.04 -0.26 6.16
N LYS A 62 -0.92 -1.40 6.86
CA LYS A 62 -1.70 -1.68 8.07
C LYS A 62 -1.44 -0.66 9.17
N THR A 63 -0.18 -0.38 9.50
CA THR A 63 0.19 0.63 10.51
C THR A 63 -0.31 2.02 10.14
N ILE A 64 -0.22 2.41 8.85
CA ILE A 64 -0.73 3.72 8.39
C ILE A 64 -2.26 3.79 8.58
N ILE A 65 -2.98 2.73 8.21
CA ILE A 65 -4.44 2.68 8.38
C ILE A 65 -4.83 2.72 9.86
N GLU A 66 -4.14 1.97 10.72
CA GLU A 66 -4.35 1.98 12.17
C GLU A 66 -4.17 3.40 12.73
N ASN A 67 -3.05 4.06 12.42
CA ASN A 67 -2.78 5.44 12.84
C ASN A 67 -3.83 6.44 12.32
N LEU A 68 -4.25 6.31 11.05
CA LEU A 68 -5.31 7.15 10.47
C LEU A 68 -6.65 6.95 11.21
N GLN A 69 -6.99 5.71 11.54
CA GLN A 69 -8.20 5.42 12.29
C GLN A 69 -8.16 5.97 13.72
N GLU A 70 -7.01 5.91 14.40
CA GLU A 70 -6.80 6.52 15.71
C GLU A 70 -6.95 8.05 15.67
N THR A 71 -6.51 8.69 14.59
CA THR A 71 -6.70 10.14 14.39
C THR A 71 -8.15 10.54 14.05
N GLY A 72 -9.03 9.55 13.89
CA GLY A 72 -10.45 9.75 13.61
C GLY A 72 -10.81 9.77 12.12
N SER A 73 -9.88 9.45 11.21
CA SER A 73 -10.18 9.21 9.80
C SER A 73 -10.80 7.83 9.58
N ASN A 74 -11.63 7.72 8.55
CA ASN A 74 -12.25 6.46 8.16
C ASN A 74 -11.79 6.07 6.76
N VAL A 75 -10.74 5.26 6.70
CA VAL A 75 -10.22 4.73 5.43
C VAL A 75 -11.23 3.73 4.88
N VAL A 76 -11.83 4.04 3.72
CA VAL A 76 -12.85 3.18 3.08
C VAL A 76 -12.32 2.36 1.92
N ALA A 77 -11.22 2.81 1.31
CA ALA A 77 -10.61 2.13 0.19
C ALA A 77 -9.10 2.39 0.14
N THR A 78 -8.39 1.47 -0.52
CA THR A 78 -7.01 1.66 -0.93
C THR A 78 -6.92 1.69 -2.46
N VAL A 79 -5.98 2.44 -3.02
CA VAL A 79 -5.74 2.50 -4.48
C VAL A 79 -4.25 2.35 -4.75
N CYS A 80 -3.88 1.43 -5.64
CA CYS A 80 -2.50 1.20 -6.06
C CYS A 80 -2.41 0.73 -7.52
N ASP A 81 -1.21 0.70 -8.08
CA ASP A 81 -0.96 0.15 -9.41
C ASP A 81 -0.99 -1.41 -9.41
N ARG A 82 -0.69 -2.04 -10.57
CA ARG A 82 -0.59 -3.52 -10.69
C ARG A 82 0.83 -4.05 -10.52
N GLY A 83 1.74 -3.27 -9.96
CA GLY A 83 3.11 -3.65 -9.65
C GLY A 83 3.18 -4.92 -8.80
N THR A 84 4.21 -5.71 -9.00
CA THR A 84 4.38 -7.02 -8.32
C THR A 84 4.39 -6.86 -6.80
N ASN A 85 5.02 -5.81 -6.29
CA ASN A 85 5.08 -5.52 -4.84
C ASN A 85 3.69 -5.19 -4.28
N ASN A 86 2.93 -4.32 -4.95
CA ASN A 86 1.58 -3.92 -4.56
C ASN A 86 0.60 -5.10 -4.59
N ARG A 87 0.66 -5.94 -5.64
CA ARG A 87 -0.14 -7.17 -5.72
C ARG A 87 0.20 -8.16 -4.59
N ASN A 88 1.48 -8.33 -4.29
CA ASN A 88 1.91 -9.21 -3.20
C ASN A 88 1.43 -8.69 -1.84
N ALA A 89 1.60 -7.39 -1.56
CA ALA A 89 1.13 -6.77 -0.33
C ALA A 89 -0.39 -6.93 -0.15
N LEU A 90 -1.16 -6.70 -1.22
CA LEU A 90 -2.60 -6.90 -1.21
C LEU A 90 -2.97 -8.37 -0.92
N SER A 91 -2.26 -9.33 -1.54
CA SER A 91 -2.48 -10.75 -1.27
C SER A 91 -2.24 -11.11 0.19
N PHE A 92 -1.24 -10.51 0.86
CA PHE A 92 -1.01 -10.71 2.29
C PHE A 92 -2.18 -10.18 3.13
N LEU A 93 -2.64 -8.95 2.86
CA LEU A 93 -3.75 -8.33 3.59
C LEU A 93 -5.08 -9.08 3.42
N LEU A 94 -5.36 -9.57 2.21
CA LEU A 94 -6.55 -10.38 1.93
C LEU A 94 -6.50 -11.77 2.60
N ASN A 95 -5.31 -12.37 2.67
CA ASN A 95 -5.13 -13.63 3.36
C ASN A 95 -5.30 -13.47 4.89
N GLU A 96 -4.76 -12.41 5.48
CA GLU A 96 -5.02 -12.06 6.90
C GLU A 96 -6.52 -11.92 7.16
N THR A 97 -7.23 -11.22 6.26
CA THR A 97 -8.67 -11.03 6.37
C THR A 97 -9.42 -12.36 6.30
N SER A 98 -9.05 -13.22 5.36
CA SER A 98 -9.65 -14.55 5.21
C SER A 98 -9.47 -15.40 6.48
N VAL A 99 -8.28 -15.36 7.08
CA VAL A 99 -7.99 -16.07 8.35
C VAL A 99 -8.81 -15.50 9.51
N HIS A 100 -8.93 -14.17 9.60
CA HIS A 100 -9.73 -13.51 10.63
C HIS A 100 -11.22 -13.90 10.53
N MET A 101 -11.79 -13.89 9.33
CA MET A 101 -13.18 -14.27 9.10
C MET A 101 -13.46 -15.74 9.43
N LEU A 102 -12.55 -16.65 9.04
CA LEU A 102 -12.65 -18.07 9.37
C LEU A 102 -12.68 -18.30 10.89
N ARG A 103 -11.87 -17.56 11.66
CA ARG A 103 -11.87 -17.63 13.13
C ARG A 103 -13.16 -17.15 13.76
N ASN A 104 -13.81 -16.15 13.16
CA ASN A 104 -15.07 -15.57 13.64
C ASN A 104 -16.31 -16.29 13.11
N GLY A 105 -16.16 -17.39 12.36
CA GLY A 105 -17.27 -18.18 11.83
C GLY A 105 -18.03 -17.50 10.68
N GLN A 106 -17.54 -16.38 10.15
CA GLN A 106 -18.13 -15.66 9.02
C GLN A 106 -17.56 -16.22 7.71
N LYS A 107 -18.44 -16.66 6.81
CA LYS A 107 -18.08 -17.32 5.53
C LYS A 107 -18.48 -16.52 4.29
N ASP A 108 -18.83 -15.25 4.44
CA ASP A 108 -19.25 -14.46 3.28
C ASP A 108 -18.11 -14.31 2.26
N ARG A 109 -18.35 -14.84 1.07
CA ARG A 109 -17.36 -14.93 -0.02
C ARG A 109 -16.98 -13.56 -0.58
N GLU A 110 -17.81 -12.54 -0.36
CA GLU A 110 -17.50 -11.17 -0.78
C GLU A 110 -16.56 -10.46 0.19
N ASP A 111 -16.72 -10.72 1.49
CA ASP A 111 -15.89 -10.12 2.53
C ASP A 111 -14.44 -10.59 2.49
N THR A 112 -14.17 -11.76 1.91
CA THR A 112 -12.78 -12.24 1.69
C THR A 112 -12.02 -11.44 0.63
N LYS A 113 -12.72 -10.59 -0.14
CA LYS A 113 -12.12 -9.65 -1.11
C LYS A 113 -11.88 -8.27 -0.51
N LEU A 114 -12.21 -8.07 0.76
CA LEU A 114 -12.01 -6.82 1.49
C LEU A 114 -10.78 -6.96 2.39
N ILE A 115 -10.20 -5.83 2.75
CA ILE A 115 -9.19 -5.75 3.81
C ILE A 115 -9.93 -5.40 5.10
N ILE A 116 -9.68 -6.14 6.18
CA ILE A 116 -10.25 -5.87 7.50
C ILE A 116 -9.16 -5.45 8.47
N ILE A 117 -9.29 -4.22 8.98
CA ILE A 117 -8.39 -3.64 10.00
C ILE A 117 -9.28 -2.96 11.04
N ASN A 118 -9.13 -3.37 12.31
CA ASN A 118 -9.98 -2.93 13.45
C ASN A 118 -11.48 -3.02 13.15
N ASP A 119 -11.92 -4.18 12.63
CA ASP A 119 -13.32 -4.48 12.23
C ASP A 119 -13.90 -3.56 11.14
N LYS A 120 -13.09 -2.68 10.55
CA LYS A 120 -13.49 -1.84 9.43
C LYS A 120 -13.12 -2.51 8.11
N LYS A 121 -14.11 -2.56 7.21
CA LYS A 121 -13.97 -3.08 5.85
C LYS A 121 -13.41 -2.00 4.93
N ILE A 122 -12.35 -2.35 4.21
CA ILE A 122 -11.63 -1.47 3.29
C ILE A 122 -11.57 -2.12 1.92
N VAL A 123 -12.01 -1.41 0.89
CA VAL A 123 -12.06 -1.92 -0.49
C VAL A 123 -10.71 -1.72 -1.18
N PRO A 124 -10.00 -2.77 -1.61
CA PRO A 124 -8.81 -2.61 -2.41
C PRO A 124 -9.16 -2.35 -3.88
N LEU A 125 -8.65 -1.26 -4.44
CA LEU A 125 -8.86 -0.85 -5.82
C LEU A 125 -7.51 -0.73 -6.55
N TYR A 126 -7.55 -0.97 -7.86
CA TYR A 126 -6.43 -0.69 -8.75
C TYR A 126 -6.62 0.66 -9.46
N ASP A 127 -5.51 1.28 -9.86
CA ASP A 127 -5.52 2.48 -10.68
C ASP A 127 -6.19 2.22 -12.05
N HIS A 128 -7.40 2.75 -12.23
CA HIS A 128 -8.22 2.55 -13.42
C HIS A 128 -7.52 3.04 -14.71
N PRO A 129 -6.97 4.26 -14.76
CA PRO A 129 -6.09 4.69 -15.86
C PRO A 129 -5.01 3.68 -16.25
N HIS A 130 -4.30 3.08 -15.29
CA HIS A 130 -3.29 2.06 -15.58
C HIS A 130 -3.89 0.82 -16.25
N LEU A 131 -5.08 0.39 -15.83
CA LEU A 131 -5.79 -0.74 -16.45
C LEU A 131 -6.19 -0.45 -17.90
N LEU A 132 -6.73 0.74 -18.16
CA LEU A 132 -7.14 1.15 -19.50
C LEU A 132 -5.95 1.22 -20.45
N LYS A 133 -4.82 1.77 -20.00
CA LYS A 133 -3.56 1.76 -20.75
C LYS A 133 -3.10 0.33 -21.08
N ALA A 134 -3.18 -0.60 -20.12
CA ALA A 134 -2.79 -1.98 -20.33
C ALA A 134 -3.70 -2.71 -21.35
N ILE A 135 -5.02 -2.50 -21.27
CA ILE A 135 -5.98 -3.04 -22.24
C ILE A 135 -5.67 -2.52 -23.63
N ARG A 136 -5.47 -1.21 -23.78
CA ARG A 136 -5.09 -0.58 -25.05
C ARG A 136 -3.81 -1.21 -25.62
N ASN A 137 -2.75 -1.34 -24.82
CA ASN A 137 -1.48 -1.91 -25.30
C ASN A 137 -1.63 -3.37 -25.75
N ASN A 138 -2.35 -4.20 -25.00
CA ASN A 138 -2.62 -5.57 -25.41
C ASN A 138 -3.40 -5.63 -26.74
N LEU A 139 -4.37 -4.74 -26.96
CA LEU A 139 -5.12 -4.67 -28.22
C LEU A 139 -4.27 -4.15 -29.41
N LEU A 140 -3.24 -3.35 -29.15
CA LEU A 140 -2.35 -2.84 -30.20
C LEU A 140 -1.23 -3.81 -30.56
N GLU A 141 -0.69 -4.54 -29.58
CA GLU A 141 0.55 -5.31 -29.73
C GLU A 141 0.32 -6.83 -29.79
N LYS A 142 -0.86 -7.31 -29.39
CA LYS A 142 -1.15 -8.75 -29.28
C LYS A 142 -2.42 -9.20 -30.02
N ASN A 143 -2.89 -8.39 -30.97
CA ASN A 143 -3.95 -8.74 -31.91
C ASN A 143 -3.38 -9.14 -33.27
#